data_AF-A0A7N4PF85-F1
#
_entry.id   AF-A0A7N4PF85-F1
#
_cell.length_a   1.000
_cell.length_b   1.000
_cell.length_c   1.000
_cell.angle_alpha   90.00
_cell.angle_beta   90.00
_cell.angle_gamma   90.00
#
_symmetry.space_group_name_H-M   'P 1'
#
loop_
_entity.id
_entity.type
_entity.pdbx_description
1 polymer ?
#
loop_
_entity_poly.entity_id
_entity_poly.type
_entity_poly.pdbx_seq_one_letter_code
_entity_poly.pdbx_strand_id
1 'polypeptide(L)'
;MSDSSLIYCSCWDTRNLGPKKLLRASLLSPSGRQPKLSPISSALKERNYFLPPQIKPLNGPRKQVQSKEHASQKEKKTHEDTKKISPGFTYSRSDEEISVILGDELFERPKKPKEDRMLRLLLPRTDVILDLENQIAELTTVIEQISRDHQTSQKLLTEEMENRYNDLQKEFENSKRELKETHLVAMTALEERYKAALKMEKSSAQGKLESMVKEYKYLKNMFRMYQDSISDEMEEKWSRRKIEWEKSEKMEREKILLQQKYRLTKKFEVDVEEEKRKIEELHIQECEKFSKEREAFIKQHEVDVLNLEQLQKSKEKNHAINLEQILQQKLVEVEEKYKYMLQNLTDENLELRNLLILRNEELFQERSKREIRQDSFVYQDILTDSENLDPEQES
;
A
#
# COMPACT_ATOMS: atom_id res chain seq x y z
N MET A 1 54.98 -24.50 -28.50
CA MET A 1 54.93 -24.78 -27.04
C MET A 1 55.71 -23.65 -26.39
N SER A 2 55.15 -22.63 -25.76
CA SER A 2 53.79 -22.38 -25.28
C SER A 2 53.75 -20.89 -24.98
N ASP A 3 52.85 -20.16 -25.64
CA ASP A 3 52.66 -18.72 -25.46
C ASP A 3 52.01 -18.42 -24.12
N SER A 4 52.66 -17.58 -23.33
CA SER A 4 52.16 -17.03 -22.07
C SER A 4 51.19 -15.88 -22.36
N SER A 5 49.89 -16.18 -22.40
CA SER A 5 48.82 -15.19 -22.48
C SER A 5 48.56 -14.55 -21.10
N LEU A 6 49.06 -13.32 -20.91
CA LEU A 6 48.65 -12.42 -19.84
C LEU A 6 47.20 -11.99 -20.05
N ILE A 7 46.30 -12.44 -19.17
CA ILE A 7 44.89 -12.02 -19.16
C ILE A 7 44.83 -10.61 -18.53
N TYR A 8 44.74 -9.60 -19.38
CA TYR A 8 44.49 -8.21 -18.99
C TYR A 8 42.99 -8.01 -18.68
N CYS A 9 42.65 -7.68 -17.42
CA CYS A 9 41.27 -7.33 -17.04
C CYS A 9 40.96 -5.89 -17.45
N SER A 10 40.00 -5.72 -18.35
CA SER A 10 39.47 -4.43 -18.83
C SER A 10 38.64 -3.66 -17.78
N CYS A 11 38.73 -4.04 -16.50
CA CYS A 11 37.95 -3.47 -15.41
C CYS A 11 38.57 -2.22 -14.76
N TRP A 12 39.76 -1.78 -15.20
CA TRP A 12 40.54 -0.70 -14.58
C TRP A 12 40.94 0.44 -15.53
N ASP A 13 40.23 0.64 -16.63
CA ASP A 13 40.47 1.77 -17.53
C ASP A 13 39.64 2.99 -17.11
N THR A 14 40.28 3.95 -16.43
CA THR A 14 39.65 5.14 -15.84
C THR A 14 39.45 6.30 -16.83
N ARG A 15 39.59 6.07 -18.14
CA ARG A 15 39.62 7.17 -19.12
C ARG A 15 38.55 7.15 -20.23
N ASN A 16 37.56 6.26 -20.20
CA ASN A 16 36.54 6.19 -21.25
C ASN A 16 35.09 6.26 -20.73
N LEU A 17 34.75 7.32 -19.99
CA LEU A 17 33.35 7.71 -19.75
C LEU A 17 33.09 9.09 -20.36
N GLY A 18 32.46 9.09 -21.54
CA GLY A 18 31.92 10.30 -22.18
C GLY A 18 30.84 11.01 -21.34
N PRO A 19 30.42 12.22 -21.75
CA PRO A 19 29.73 13.16 -20.86
C PRO A 19 28.29 12.71 -20.58
N LYS A 20 28.03 12.23 -19.36
CA LYS A 20 26.67 12.00 -18.87
C LYS A 20 26.13 13.29 -18.24
N LYS A 21 25.01 13.75 -18.80
CA LYS A 21 24.26 14.95 -18.43
C LYS A 21 23.93 14.96 -16.94
N LEU A 22 24.36 16.00 -16.24
CA LEU A 22 23.96 16.27 -14.85
C LEU A 22 22.54 16.82 -14.83
N LEU A 23 21.59 16.05 -14.28
CA LEU A 23 20.30 16.59 -13.87
C LEU A 23 20.46 17.29 -12.53
N ARG A 24 20.20 18.59 -12.55
CA ARG A 24 20.21 19.52 -11.43
C ARG A 24 19.02 19.21 -10.51
N ALA A 25 19.26 18.69 -9.32
CA ALA A 25 18.26 18.66 -8.25
C ALA A 25 18.41 19.92 -7.39
N SER A 26 17.36 20.74 -7.35
CA SER A 26 17.30 21.98 -6.59
C SER A 26 17.29 21.75 -5.09
N LEU A 27 18.02 22.63 -4.40
CA LEU A 27 18.02 22.85 -2.96
C LEU A 27 16.65 23.34 -2.47
N LEU A 28 16.08 22.66 -1.47
CA LEU A 28 15.12 23.23 -0.53
C LEU A 28 15.55 22.81 0.89
N SER A 29 15.68 23.82 1.76
CA SER A 29 16.30 23.76 3.09
C SER A 29 15.26 23.43 4.21
N PRO A 30 15.58 23.51 5.52
CA PRO A 30 15.46 22.39 6.44
C PRO A 30 14.29 22.54 7.44
N SER A 31 13.73 21.42 7.90
CA SER A 31 12.78 21.40 9.01
C SER A 31 13.09 20.22 9.93
N GLY A 32 13.08 20.49 11.22
CA GLY A 32 13.84 19.77 12.23
C GLY A 32 13.36 18.36 12.55
N ARG A 33 14.35 17.53 12.88
CA ARG A 33 14.39 16.62 14.05
C ARG A 33 15.74 15.90 13.99
N GLN A 34 16.62 16.17 14.94
CA GLN A 34 17.86 15.42 15.10
C GLN A 34 17.56 14.04 15.70
N PRO A 35 18.05 12.94 15.13
CA PRO A 35 18.39 11.75 15.89
C PRO A 35 19.85 11.89 16.36
N LYS A 36 20.06 11.75 17.67
CA LYS A 36 21.40 11.63 18.27
C LYS A 36 22.08 10.39 17.71
N LEU A 37 23.00 10.57 16.76
CA LEU A 37 23.96 9.53 16.38
C LEU A 37 25.21 9.69 17.25
N SER A 38 25.45 8.71 18.11
CA SER A 38 26.71 8.53 18.81
C SER A 38 27.87 8.42 17.82
N PRO A 39 29.08 8.94 18.15
CA PRO A 39 30.20 8.90 17.22
C PRO A 39 30.64 7.46 16.98
N ILE A 40 30.76 7.07 15.71
CA ILE A 40 31.52 5.88 15.29
C ILE A 40 33.01 6.22 15.51
N SER A 41 33.45 6.21 16.77
CA SER A 41 34.87 6.34 17.14
C SER A 41 35.49 5.00 17.58
N SER A 42 34.71 3.92 17.58
CA SER A 42 35.16 2.58 17.99
C SER A 42 35.62 1.69 16.84
N ALA A 43 35.29 2.02 15.58
CA ALA A 43 35.53 1.15 14.42
C ALA A 43 36.81 1.48 13.61
N LEU A 44 37.62 2.45 14.05
CA LEU A 44 38.85 2.89 13.37
C LEU A 44 40.13 2.63 14.18
N LYS A 45 40.10 1.68 15.13
CA LYS A 45 41.28 1.33 15.94
C LYS A 45 42.03 0.07 15.46
N GLU A 46 41.48 -0.65 14.48
CA GLU A 46 42.09 -1.86 13.91
C GLU A 46 42.58 -1.62 12.48
N ARG A 47 43.55 -0.72 12.32
CA ARG A 47 44.31 -0.64 11.06
C ARG A 47 45.76 -0.28 11.36
N ASN A 48 46.44 -1.18 12.06
CA ASN A 48 47.89 -1.16 12.27
C ASN A 48 48.47 -2.58 12.33
N TYR A 49 48.17 -3.41 11.32
CA TYR A 49 48.74 -4.76 11.19
C TYR A 49 49.53 -4.95 9.89
N PHE A 50 50.27 -3.94 9.42
CA PHE A 50 51.30 -4.14 8.39
C PHE A 50 52.41 -3.09 8.53
N LEU A 51 53.21 -3.23 9.59
CA LEU A 51 54.55 -2.63 9.69
C LEU A 51 55.47 -3.69 10.32
N PRO A 52 56.69 -3.92 9.79
CA PRO A 52 57.65 -4.85 10.39
C PRO A 52 58.03 -4.41 11.82
N PRO A 53 58.39 -5.33 12.74
CA PRO A 53 58.81 -4.94 14.08
C PRO A 53 60.08 -4.07 14.02
N GLN A 54 59.93 -2.80 14.39
CA GLN A 54 61.04 -1.92 14.74
C GLN A 54 61.64 -2.43 16.06
N ILE A 55 62.85 -3.00 16.00
CA ILE A 55 63.64 -3.32 17.19
C ILE A 55 64.04 -1.99 17.84
N LYS A 56 63.38 -1.64 18.95
CA LYS A 56 63.90 -0.65 19.89
C LYS A 56 64.64 -1.37 21.02
N PRO A 57 65.81 -0.87 21.45
CA PRO A 57 66.60 -1.51 22.49
C PRO A 57 65.92 -1.35 23.84
N LEU A 58 65.67 -2.46 24.54
CA LEU A 58 65.21 -2.43 25.93
C LEU A 58 66.40 -2.45 26.87
N ASN A 59 66.53 -1.34 27.57
CA ASN A 59 67.45 -1.10 28.68
C ASN A 59 67.25 -2.14 29.81
N GLY A 60 68.34 -2.82 30.17
CA GLY A 60 68.57 -3.42 31.49
C GLY A 60 69.35 -2.44 32.39
N PRO A 61 69.36 -2.65 33.72
CA PRO A 61 69.62 -1.59 34.69
C PRO A 61 71.09 -1.15 34.73
N ARG A 62 71.28 0.17 34.60
CA ARG A 62 72.52 0.89 34.95
C ARG A 62 72.84 0.67 36.43
N LYS A 63 73.96 0.01 36.72
CA LYS A 63 74.78 0.40 37.87
C LYS A 63 75.79 1.43 37.37
N GLN A 64 75.66 2.64 37.93
CA GLN A 64 76.58 3.75 37.77
C GLN A 64 77.96 3.36 38.31
N VAL A 65 79.01 3.62 37.55
CA VAL A 65 80.30 3.98 38.13
C VAL A 65 80.74 5.25 37.41
N GLN A 66 80.63 6.37 38.10
CA GLN A 66 81.13 7.66 37.68
C GLN A 66 82.65 7.68 37.83
N SER A 67 83.32 8.28 36.86
CA SER A 67 84.70 8.75 36.95
C SER A 67 84.70 10.15 37.59
N LYS A 68 85.47 10.36 38.67
CA LYS A 68 86.50 11.41 38.77
C LYS A 68 87.18 11.46 40.15
N GLU A 69 88.50 11.44 40.06
CA GLU A 69 89.56 11.99 40.92
C GLU A 69 89.16 12.77 42.19
N HIS A 70 89.73 12.38 43.33
CA HIS A 70 90.80 13.14 43.98
C HIS A 70 91.46 12.38 45.16
N ALA A 71 92.79 12.29 45.07
CA ALA A 71 93.80 12.53 46.10
C ALA A 71 93.63 11.99 47.54
N SER A 72 94.61 11.14 47.86
CA SER A 72 95.47 11.20 49.06
C SER A 72 95.15 10.33 50.28
N GLN A 73 96.16 9.50 50.55
CA GLN A 73 96.66 9.01 51.84
C GLN A 73 95.89 7.88 52.53
N LYS A 74 96.37 6.66 52.26
CA LYS A 74 96.73 5.76 53.36
C LYS A 74 97.93 4.92 52.96
N GLU A 75 99.07 5.28 53.55
CA GLU A 75 100.27 4.47 53.59
C GLU A 75 99.92 3.02 53.99
N LYS A 76 100.24 2.07 53.12
CA LYS A 76 100.55 0.70 53.51
C LYS A 76 101.70 0.20 52.66
N LYS A 77 102.88 0.28 53.27
CA LYS A 77 104.12 -0.46 52.99
C LYS A 77 104.00 -1.45 51.84
N THR A 78 104.68 -1.14 50.73
CA THR A 78 105.17 -2.16 49.81
C THR A 78 105.96 -3.18 50.62
N HIS A 79 105.37 -4.34 50.83
CA HIS A 79 106.11 -5.50 51.32
C HIS A 79 106.94 -5.97 50.13
N GLU A 80 108.20 -5.56 50.07
CA GLU A 80 109.17 -6.27 49.26
C GLU A 80 109.27 -7.68 49.85
N ASP A 81 108.51 -8.62 49.30
CA ASP A 81 108.62 -10.03 49.63
C ASP A 81 109.87 -10.59 48.93
N THR A 82 111.02 -10.21 49.47
CA THR A 82 112.32 -10.74 49.09
C THR A 82 112.42 -12.15 49.68
N LYS A 83 112.13 -13.17 48.87
CA LYS A 83 112.09 -14.56 49.31
C LYS A 83 113.37 -15.26 48.88
N LYS A 84 114.12 -15.82 49.84
CA LYS A 84 115.26 -16.71 49.53
C LYS A 84 114.69 -18.04 49.01
N ILE A 85 114.80 -18.27 47.70
CA ILE A 85 114.32 -19.52 47.08
C ILE A 85 115.36 -20.64 47.29
N SER A 86 116.65 -20.32 47.26
CA SER A 86 117.77 -21.26 47.44
C SER A 86 119.04 -20.52 47.91
N PRO A 87 120.05 -21.19 48.51
CA PRO A 87 121.29 -20.54 48.95
C PRO A 87 121.96 -19.80 47.78
N GLY A 88 122.30 -18.52 47.97
CA GLY A 88 122.91 -17.69 46.92
C GLY A 88 121.95 -17.12 45.87
N PHE A 89 120.62 -17.26 45.99
CA PHE A 89 119.65 -16.64 45.08
C PHE A 89 118.53 -15.92 45.83
N THR A 90 118.32 -14.65 45.51
CA THR A 90 117.23 -13.84 46.04
C THR A 90 116.22 -13.53 44.94
N TYR A 91 114.96 -13.82 45.23
CA TYR A 91 113.83 -13.49 44.35
C TYR A 91 113.13 -12.26 44.90
N SER A 92 112.88 -11.31 44.02
CA SER A 92 112.00 -10.17 44.27
C SER A 92 111.00 -10.05 43.12
N ARG A 93 109.73 -9.82 43.48
CA ARG A 93 108.65 -9.55 42.53
C ARG A 93 107.98 -8.25 42.91
N SER A 94 108.01 -7.29 41.98
CA SER A 94 107.16 -6.11 42.01
C SER A 94 105.98 -6.33 41.05
N ASP A 95 104.99 -5.43 41.08
CA ASP A 95 103.78 -5.56 40.24
C ASP A 95 104.08 -5.51 38.73
N GLU A 96 105.29 -5.08 38.34
CA GLU A 96 105.69 -4.88 36.93
C GLU A 96 106.91 -5.73 36.49
N GLU A 97 107.71 -6.27 37.42
CA GLU A 97 108.93 -7.00 37.09
C GLU A 97 109.20 -8.17 38.06
N ILE A 98 109.72 -9.27 37.52
CA ILE A 98 110.25 -10.39 38.30
C ILE A 98 111.77 -10.43 38.09
N SER A 99 112.54 -10.28 39.16
CA SER A 99 114.00 -10.35 39.12
C SER A 99 114.54 -11.42 40.05
N VAL A 100 115.53 -12.16 39.58
CA VAL A 100 116.28 -13.16 40.36
C VAL A 100 117.73 -12.71 40.37
N ILE A 101 118.21 -12.33 41.55
CA ILE A 101 119.57 -11.82 41.74
C ILE A 101 120.43 -12.94 42.32
N LEU A 102 121.58 -13.18 41.69
CA LEU A 102 122.63 -14.06 42.22
C LEU A 102 123.32 -13.31 43.37
N GLY A 103 123.31 -13.87 44.57
CA GLY A 103 123.99 -13.30 45.72
C GLY A 103 125.51 -13.48 45.63
N ASP A 104 126.26 -12.45 46.02
CA ASP A 104 127.73 -12.43 46.05
C ASP A 104 128.37 -13.50 46.96
N GLU A 105 127.56 -14.17 47.79
CA GLU A 105 127.94 -15.28 48.68
C GLU A 105 128.57 -16.47 47.92
N LEU A 106 128.31 -16.62 46.62
CA LEU A 106 128.87 -17.70 45.78
C LEU A 106 130.29 -17.41 45.25
N PHE A 107 130.78 -16.17 45.38
CA PHE A 107 132.10 -15.75 44.88
C PHE A 107 133.12 -15.50 46.00
N GLU A 108 132.77 -15.74 47.26
CA GLU A 108 133.73 -15.71 48.36
C GLU A 108 134.66 -16.92 48.31
N ARG A 109 135.95 -16.68 48.00
CA ARG A 109 136.99 -17.70 48.19
C ARG A 109 137.09 -18.03 49.68
N PRO A 110 136.97 -19.30 50.10
CA PRO A 110 137.15 -19.64 51.51
C PRO A 110 138.58 -19.33 51.95
N LYS A 111 138.70 -18.46 52.95
CA LYS A 111 139.92 -18.27 53.74
C LYS A 111 140.27 -19.61 54.39
N LYS A 112 141.51 -20.07 54.20
CA LYS A 112 142.04 -21.33 54.78
C LYS A 112 141.72 -21.41 56.28
N PRO A 113 141.06 -22.48 56.77
CA PRO A 113 140.95 -22.72 58.20
C PRO A 113 142.31 -23.14 58.76
N LYS A 114 142.67 -22.53 59.88
CA LYS A 114 143.79 -22.94 60.73
C LYS A 114 143.47 -24.31 61.31
N GLU A 115 144.43 -25.23 61.21
CA GLU A 115 144.45 -26.49 61.95
C GLU A 115 144.30 -26.19 63.44
N ASP A 116 143.25 -26.72 64.07
CA ASP A 116 143.21 -26.88 65.51
C ASP A 116 143.09 -28.37 65.86
N ARG A 117 143.81 -28.71 66.92
CA ARG A 117 144.34 -30.03 67.25
C ARG A 117 143.27 -31.09 67.46
N MET A 118 143.62 -32.28 66.98
CA MET A 118 143.04 -33.58 67.31
C MET A 118 142.67 -33.72 68.80
N LEU A 119 141.40 -34.01 69.05
CA LEU A 119 141.05 -34.97 70.09
C LEU A 119 141.15 -36.36 69.46
N ARG A 120 142.29 -37.01 69.71
CA ARG A 120 142.50 -38.44 69.47
C ARG A 120 141.48 -39.23 70.29
N LEU A 121 140.39 -39.62 69.66
CA LEU A 121 139.91 -40.98 69.87
C LEU A 121 140.45 -41.81 68.72
N LEU A 122 141.31 -42.77 69.05
CA LEU A 122 141.84 -43.79 68.15
C LEU A 122 140.67 -44.65 67.65
N LEU A 123 140.01 -44.22 66.58
CA LEU A 123 139.33 -45.12 65.65
C LEU A 123 140.24 -45.28 64.41
N PRO A 124 140.44 -46.52 63.92
CA PRO A 124 141.20 -46.81 62.71
C PRO A 124 140.81 -45.91 61.52
N ARG A 125 141.79 -45.39 60.76
CA ARG A 125 141.56 -44.62 59.51
C ARG A 125 140.69 -45.38 58.49
N THR A 126 140.65 -46.70 58.59
CA THR A 126 139.78 -47.60 57.81
C THR A 126 138.30 -47.42 58.16
N ASP A 127 137.95 -47.14 59.41
CA ASP A 127 136.55 -47.04 59.86
C ASP A 127 135.91 -45.75 59.35
N VAL A 128 136.67 -44.65 59.29
CA VAL A 128 136.22 -43.36 58.72
C VAL A 128 135.99 -43.45 57.22
N ILE A 129 136.85 -44.18 56.49
CA ILE A 129 136.70 -44.38 55.05
C ILE A 129 135.46 -45.25 54.78
N LEU A 130 135.28 -46.33 55.55
CA LEU A 130 134.12 -47.21 55.45
C LEU A 130 132.81 -46.44 55.74
N ASP A 131 132.80 -45.57 56.75
CA ASP A 131 131.65 -44.71 57.04
C ASP A 131 131.34 -43.73 55.90
N LEU A 132 132.35 -43.15 55.26
CA LEU A 132 132.15 -42.25 54.10
C LEU A 132 131.66 -43.01 52.86
N GLU A 133 132.18 -44.21 52.60
CA GLU A 133 131.69 -45.08 51.53
C GLU A 133 130.24 -45.51 51.77
N ASN A 134 129.90 -45.87 53.01
CA ASN A 134 128.52 -46.16 53.42
C ASN A 134 127.62 -44.94 53.27
N GLN A 135 128.05 -43.74 53.68
CA GLN A 135 127.30 -42.50 53.48
C GLN A 135 127.08 -42.18 52.00
N ILE A 136 128.08 -42.39 51.14
CA ILE A 136 127.94 -42.20 49.69
C ILE A 136 126.92 -43.21 49.14
N ALA A 137 126.96 -44.47 49.57
CA ALA A 137 125.99 -45.48 49.17
C ALA A 137 124.57 -45.12 49.62
N GLU A 138 124.38 -44.74 50.89
CA GLU A 138 123.10 -44.29 51.43
C GLU A 138 122.56 -43.07 50.67
N LEU A 139 123.36 -42.03 50.47
CA LEU A 139 122.98 -40.84 49.71
C LEU A 139 122.62 -41.19 48.26
N THR A 140 123.33 -42.11 47.63
CA THR A 140 123.02 -42.57 46.27
C THR A 140 121.67 -43.27 46.23
N THR A 141 121.37 -44.17 47.18
CA THR A 141 120.05 -44.82 47.28
C THR A 141 118.92 -43.80 47.51
N VAL A 142 119.15 -42.77 48.32
CA VAL A 142 118.19 -41.69 48.57
C VAL A 142 117.95 -40.87 47.30
N ILE A 143 118.99 -40.51 46.54
CA ILE A 143 118.86 -39.76 45.27
C ILE A 143 118.10 -40.58 44.23
N GLU A 144 118.40 -41.88 44.09
CA GLU A 144 117.67 -42.77 43.19
C GLU A 144 116.21 -42.91 43.60
N GLN A 145 115.93 -43.00 44.90
CA GLN A 145 114.57 -43.06 45.42
C GLN A 145 113.80 -41.77 45.11
N ILE A 146 114.39 -40.60 45.39
CA ILE A 146 113.80 -39.30 45.06
C ILE A 146 113.55 -39.19 43.55
N SER A 147 114.47 -39.68 42.72
CA SER A 147 114.31 -39.66 41.26
C SER A 147 113.17 -40.56 40.79
N ARG A 148 113.02 -41.76 41.37
CA ARG A 148 111.88 -42.65 41.12
C ARG A 148 110.57 -42.01 41.56
N ASP A 149 110.53 -41.44 42.76
CA ASP A 149 109.34 -40.79 43.32
C ASP A 149 108.94 -39.53 42.53
N HIS A 150 109.91 -38.78 42.01
CA HIS A 150 109.65 -37.67 41.11
C HIS A 150 109.03 -38.15 39.79
N GLN A 151 109.57 -39.21 39.19
CA GLN A 151 109.03 -39.79 37.96
C GLN A 151 107.61 -40.35 38.16
N THR A 152 107.33 -41.03 39.28
CA THR A 152 105.98 -41.53 39.58
C THR A 152 105.01 -40.37 39.83
N SER A 153 105.40 -39.34 40.58
CA SER A 153 104.60 -38.15 40.81
C SER A 153 104.30 -37.41 39.50
N GLN A 154 105.28 -37.29 38.60
CA GLN A 154 105.09 -36.67 37.30
C GLN A 154 104.10 -37.47 36.44
N LYS A 155 104.21 -38.80 36.41
CA LYS A 155 103.27 -39.67 35.68
C LYS A 155 101.84 -39.54 36.22
N LEU A 156 101.68 -39.60 37.54
CA LEU A 156 100.39 -39.43 38.20
C LEU A 156 99.77 -38.06 37.87
N LEU A 157 100.58 -37.00 37.90
CA LEU A 157 100.12 -35.66 37.53
C LEU A 157 99.70 -35.60 36.05
N THR A 158 100.47 -36.21 35.12
CA THR A 158 100.10 -36.23 33.70
C THR A 158 98.80 -37.01 33.47
N GLU A 159 98.62 -38.15 34.13
CA GLU A 159 97.40 -38.95 34.06
C GLU A 159 96.21 -38.20 34.66
N GLU A 160 96.38 -37.52 35.80
CA GLU A 160 95.31 -36.70 36.39
C GLU A 160 94.92 -35.53 35.47
N MET A 161 95.90 -34.86 34.84
CA MET A 161 95.64 -33.79 33.89
C MET A 161 94.94 -34.29 32.63
N GLU A 162 95.30 -35.47 32.12
CA GLU A 162 94.63 -36.12 30.99
C GLU A 162 93.19 -36.50 31.35
N ASN A 163 92.96 -37.07 32.53
CA ASN A 163 91.62 -37.39 33.02
C ASN A 163 90.75 -36.14 33.16
N ARG A 164 91.28 -35.06 33.77
CA ARG A 164 90.58 -33.77 33.87
C ARG A 164 90.23 -33.19 32.50
N TYR A 165 91.14 -33.32 31.52
CA TYR A 165 90.87 -32.88 30.15
C TYR A 165 89.74 -33.70 29.51
N ASN A 166 89.77 -35.03 29.66
CA ASN A 166 88.74 -35.93 29.13
C ASN A 166 87.36 -35.67 29.77
N ASP A 167 87.32 -35.47 31.09
CA ASP A 167 86.10 -35.13 31.82
C ASP A 167 85.53 -33.79 31.33
N LEU A 168 86.37 -32.76 31.25
CA LEU A 168 85.95 -31.44 30.77
C LEU A 168 85.44 -31.50 29.33
N GLN A 169 86.12 -32.24 28.46
CA GLN A 169 85.70 -32.45 27.07
C GLN A 169 84.34 -33.15 26.99
N LYS A 170 84.10 -34.16 27.83
CA LYS A 170 82.83 -34.88 27.91
C LYS A 170 81.70 -33.97 28.40
N GLU A 171 81.95 -33.16 29.42
CA GLU A 171 80.99 -32.17 29.92
C GLU A 171 80.63 -31.13 28.85
N PHE A 172 81.62 -30.64 28.09
CA PHE A 172 81.34 -29.73 26.97
C PHE A 172 80.46 -30.36 25.89
N GLU A 173 80.75 -31.60 25.47
CA GLU A 173 79.93 -32.29 24.48
C GLU A 173 78.53 -32.65 25.02
N ASN A 174 78.41 -32.98 26.30
CA ASN A 174 77.12 -33.17 26.96
C ASN A 174 76.31 -31.88 27.00
N SER A 175 76.89 -30.78 27.49
CA SER A 175 76.25 -29.46 27.54
C SER A 175 75.80 -28.98 26.15
N LYS A 176 76.65 -29.18 25.13
CA LYS A 176 76.31 -28.87 23.73
C LYS A 176 75.16 -29.73 23.20
N ARG A 177 75.08 -31.01 23.59
CA ARG A 177 73.97 -31.90 23.22
C ARG A 177 72.67 -31.46 23.87
N GLU A 178 72.69 -31.21 25.18
CA GLU A 178 71.54 -30.73 25.96
C GLU A 178 71.02 -29.39 25.43
N LEU A 179 71.92 -28.46 25.10
CA LEU A 179 71.53 -27.18 24.52
C LEU A 179 70.82 -27.34 23.17
N LYS A 180 71.31 -28.26 22.32
CA LYS A 180 70.65 -28.55 21.03
C LYS A 180 69.29 -29.21 21.23
N GLU A 181 69.18 -30.13 22.17
CA GLU A 181 67.93 -30.83 22.48
C GLU A 181 66.88 -29.87 23.04
N THR A 182 67.24 -29.05 24.03
CA THR A 182 66.35 -28.02 24.59
C THR A 182 65.90 -27.02 23.53
N HIS A 183 66.80 -26.59 22.64
CA HIS A 183 66.44 -25.75 21.51
C HIS A 183 65.46 -26.45 20.56
N LEU A 184 65.69 -27.71 20.20
CA LEU A 184 64.79 -28.49 19.35
C LEU A 184 63.40 -28.63 19.98
N VAL A 185 63.33 -28.92 21.28
CA VAL A 185 62.08 -29.01 22.03
C VAL A 185 61.37 -27.65 22.06
N ALA A 186 62.09 -26.55 22.27
CA ALA A 186 61.51 -25.21 22.25
C ALA A 186 60.95 -24.84 20.87
N MET A 187 61.67 -25.18 19.80
CA MET A 187 61.23 -24.93 18.42
C MET A 187 60.00 -25.75 18.05
N THR A 188 59.98 -27.04 18.37
CA THR A 188 58.83 -27.91 18.13
C THR A 188 57.60 -27.47 18.93
N ALA A 189 57.76 -27.14 20.21
CA ALA A 189 56.68 -26.60 21.04
C ALA A 189 56.14 -25.26 20.49
N LEU A 190 57.02 -24.40 19.96
CA LEU A 190 56.61 -23.14 19.34
C LEU A 190 55.82 -23.38 18.05
N GLU A 191 56.28 -24.28 17.18
CA GLU A 191 55.57 -24.68 15.96
C GLU A 191 54.18 -25.25 16.28
N GLU A 192 54.07 -26.10 17.28
CA GLU A 192 52.80 -26.67 17.73
C GLU A 192 51.85 -25.59 18.25
N ARG A 193 52.35 -24.63 19.02
CA ARG A 193 51.56 -23.48 19.49
C ARG A 193 51.04 -22.63 18.33
N TYR A 194 51.87 -22.34 17.32
CA TYR A 194 51.43 -21.61 16.14
C TYR A 194 50.39 -22.39 15.32
N LYS A 195 50.60 -23.71 15.14
CA LYS A 195 49.62 -24.59 14.46
C LYS A 195 48.28 -24.60 15.21
N ALA A 196 48.31 -24.70 16.54
CA ALA A 196 47.11 -24.68 17.37
C ALA A 196 46.38 -23.32 17.31
N ALA A 197 47.13 -22.21 17.42
CA ALA A 197 46.59 -20.86 17.31
C ALA A 197 45.93 -20.63 15.93
N LEU A 198 46.60 -21.04 14.85
CA LEU A 198 46.07 -20.91 13.49
C LEU A 198 44.80 -21.75 13.28
N LYS A 199 44.75 -22.97 13.84
CA LYS A 199 43.55 -23.81 13.79
C LYS A 199 42.39 -23.17 14.55
N MET A 200 42.66 -22.60 15.72
CA MET A 200 41.67 -21.89 16.53
C MET A 200 41.15 -20.66 15.80
N GLU A 201 42.03 -19.82 15.27
CA GLU A 201 41.66 -18.62 14.51
C GLU A 201 40.86 -18.96 13.26
N LYS A 202 41.27 -20.01 12.52
CA LYS A 202 40.52 -20.52 11.36
C LYS A 202 39.10 -20.95 11.75
N SER A 203 38.95 -21.69 12.86
CA SER A 203 37.62 -22.11 13.34
C SER A 203 36.76 -20.93 13.80
N SER A 204 37.37 -19.91 14.43
CA SER A 204 36.69 -18.68 14.85
C SER A 204 36.24 -17.85 13.65
N ALA A 205 37.10 -17.66 12.65
CA ALA A 205 36.77 -16.97 11.41
C ALA A 205 35.67 -17.70 10.62
N GLN A 206 35.74 -19.03 10.54
CA GLN A 206 34.70 -19.86 9.92
C GLN A 206 33.36 -19.70 10.63
N GLY A 207 33.33 -19.73 11.96
CA GLY A 207 32.10 -19.51 12.74
C GLY A 207 31.49 -18.12 12.51
N LYS A 208 32.33 -17.07 12.43
CA LYS A 208 31.88 -15.71 12.09
C LYS A 208 31.28 -15.66 10.68
N LEU A 209 31.92 -16.29 9.70
CA LEU A 209 31.43 -16.37 8.33
C LEU A 209 30.06 -17.06 8.27
N GLU A 210 29.89 -18.18 8.97
CA GLU A 210 28.61 -18.90 9.04
C GLU A 210 27.49 -18.06 9.69
N SER A 211 27.81 -17.27 10.73
CA SER A 211 26.87 -16.31 11.32
C SER A 211 26.43 -15.25 10.31
N MET A 212 27.38 -14.62 9.63
CA MET A 212 27.10 -13.61 8.59
C MET A 212 26.27 -14.20 7.44
N VAL A 213 26.51 -15.45 7.04
CA VAL A 213 25.71 -16.14 6.02
C VAL A 213 24.27 -16.35 6.50
N LYS A 214 24.04 -16.69 7.77
CA LYS A 214 22.69 -16.82 8.35
C LYS A 214 21.98 -15.48 8.38
N GLU A 215 22.64 -14.42 8.82
CA GLU A 215 22.11 -13.05 8.84
C GLU A 215 21.76 -12.56 7.42
N TYR A 216 22.63 -12.81 6.45
CA TYR A 216 22.36 -12.51 5.04
C TYR A 216 21.13 -13.25 4.52
N LYS A 217 21.00 -14.55 4.81
CA LYS A 217 19.80 -15.34 4.43
C LYS A 217 18.54 -14.81 5.09
N TYR A 218 18.61 -14.47 6.39
CA TYR A 218 17.49 -13.86 7.11
C TYR A 218 17.06 -12.55 6.46
N LEU A 219 18.01 -11.65 6.21
CA LEU A 219 17.72 -10.35 5.60
C LEU A 219 17.17 -10.51 4.18
N LYS A 220 17.74 -11.42 3.38
CA LYS A 220 17.23 -11.76 2.05
C LYS A 220 15.78 -12.26 2.11
N ASN A 221 15.44 -13.09 3.09
CA ASN A 221 14.06 -13.55 3.29
C ASN A 221 13.14 -12.40 3.71
N MET A 222 13.57 -11.53 4.63
CA MET A 222 12.78 -10.35 5.03
C MET A 222 12.51 -9.40 3.87
N PHE A 223 13.50 -9.17 3.00
CA PHE A 223 13.31 -8.38 1.78
C PHE A 223 12.30 -9.03 0.84
N ARG A 224 12.35 -10.34 0.68
CA ARG A 224 11.38 -11.06 -0.16
C ARG A 224 9.97 -10.96 0.40
N MET A 225 9.79 -11.17 1.71
CA MET A 225 8.50 -10.98 2.38
C MET A 225 7.95 -9.57 2.21
N TYR A 226 8.82 -8.55 2.25
CA TYR A 226 8.42 -7.17 1.99
C TYR A 226 8.00 -6.94 0.53
N GLN A 227 8.72 -7.52 -0.43
CA GLN A 227 8.34 -7.46 -1.85
C GLN A 227 7.00 -8.15 -2.11
N ASP A 228 6.78 -9.32 -1.51
CA ASP A 228 5.53 -10.07 -1.61
C ASP A 228 4.38 -9.26 -0.98
N SER A 229 4.60 -8.70 0.22
CA SER A 229 3.64 -7.82 0.92
C SER A 229 3.24 -6.58 0.09
N ILE A 230 4.19 -5.91 -0.57
CA ILE A 230 3.87 -4.81 -1.51
C ILE A 230 3.04 -5.31 -2.68
N SER A 231 3.40 -6.47 -3.25
CA SER A 231 2.71 -7.02 -4.41
C SER A 231 1.25 -7.35 -4.07
N ASP A 232 1.02 -7.97 -2.91
CA ASP A 232 -0.31 -8.27 -2.39
C ASP A 232 -1.11 -6.98 -2.12
N GLU A 233 -0.50 -5.95 -1.52
CA GLU A 233 -1.16 -4.66 -1.27
C GLU A 233 -1.59 -3.99 -2.59
N MET A 234 -0.75 -4.06 -3.62
CA MET A 234 -1.07 -3.54 -4.94
C MET A 234 -2.20 -4.32 -5.59
N GLU A 235 -2.17 -5.66 -5.55
CA GLU A 235 -3.23 -6.52 -6.08
C GLU A 235 -4.57 -6.28 -5.37
N GLU A 236 -4.56 -6.08 -4.06
CA GLU A 236 -5.75 -5.76 -3.29
C GLU A 236 -6.32 -4.39 -3.71
N LYS A 237 -5.48 -3.35 -3.85
CA LYS A 237 -5.92 -2.03 -4.33
C LYS A 237 -6.50 -2.11 -5.75
N TRP A 238 -5.88 -2.86 -6.64
CA TRP A 238 -6.38 -3.11 -7.98
C TRP A 238 -7.75 -3.80 -7.95
N SER A 239 -7.90 -4.84 -7.13
CA SER A 239 -9.16 -5.57 -6.96
C SER A 239 -10.27 -4.69 -6.41
N ARG A 240 -9.98 -3.88 -5.38
CA ARG A 240 -10.93 -2.90 -4.83
C ARG A 240 -11.36 -1.88 -5.87
N ARG A 241 -10.42 -1.32 -6.63
CA ARG A 241 -10.72 -0.32 -7.67
C ARG A 241 -11.52 -0.91 -8.82
N LYS A 242 -11.29 -2.17 -9.18
CA LYS A 242 -12.10 -2.90 -10.16
C LYS A 242 -13.55 -3.03 -9.71
N ILE A 243 -13.78 -3.48 -8.47
CA ILE A 243 -15.14 -3.59 -7.90
C ILE A 243 -15.84 -2.23 -7.83
N GLU A 244 -15.11 -1.19 -7.40
CA GLU A 244 -15.64 0.17 -7.36
C GLU A 244 -16.05 0.66 -8.76
N TRP A 245 -15.21 0.42 -9.75
CA TRP A 245 -15.50 0.77 -11.14
C TRP A 245 -16.73 0.03 -11.69
N GLU A 246 -16.84 -1.28 -11.46
CA GLU A 246 -18.02 -2.08 -11.86
C GLU A 246 -19.31 -1.58 -11.18
N LYS A 247 -19.24 -1.21 -9.89
CA LYS A 247 -20.37 -0.61 -9.18
C LYS A 247 -20.74 0.75 -9.77
N SER A 248 -19.77 1.63 -10.01
CA SER A 248 -20.01 2.95 -10.61
C SER A 248 -20.61 2.83 -12.01
N GLU A 249 -20.11 1.91 -12.84
CA GLU A 249 -20.66 1.64 -14.16
C GLU A 249 -22.12 1.16 -14.08
N LYS A 250 -22.40 0.21 -13.17
CA LYS A 250 -23.77 -0.26 -12.94
C LYS A 250 -24.70 0.86 -12.48
N MET A 251 -24.25 1.71 -11.55
CA MET A 251 -25.01 2.86 -11.07
C MET A 251 -25.31 3.87 -12.18
N GLU A 252 -24.36 4.16 -13.07
CA GLU A 252 -24.60 5.09 -14.17
C GLU A 252 -25.57 4.51 -15.21
N ARG A 253 -25.46 3.20 -15.52
CA ARG A 253 -26.44 2.50 -16.36
C ARG A 253 -27.84 2.56 -15.75
N GLU A 254 -27.98 2.29 -14.46
CA GLU A 254 -29.26 2.35 -13.74
C GLU A 254 -29.85 3.77 -13.74
N LYS A 255 -29.01 4.79 -13.52
CA LYS A 255 -29.41 6.20 -13.59
C LYS A 255 -29.94 6.60 -14.96
N ILE A 256 -29.28 6.18 -16.04
CA ILE A 256 -29.75 6.43 -17.42
C ILE A 256 -31.09 5.73 -17.66
N LEU A 257 -31.24 4.47 -17.26
CA LEU A 257 -32.48 3.71 -17.39
C LEU A 257 -33.62 4.36 -16.61
N LEU A 258 -33.38 4.79 -15.37
CA LEU A 258 -34.35 5.52 -14.56
C LEU A 258 -34.76 6.83 -15.21
N GLN A 259 -33.80 7.57 -15.79
CA GLN A 259 -34.10 8.81 -16.50
C GLN A 259 -34.95 8.55 -17.75
N GLN A 260 -34.66 7.50 -18.52
CA GLN A 260 -35.46 7.10 -19.68
C GLN A 260 -36.87 6.68 -19.27
N LYS A 261 -37.00 5.84 -18.23
CA LYS A 261 -38.28 5.43 -17.66
C LYS A 261 -39.10 6.65 -17.25
N TYR A 262 -38.52 7.58 -16.51
CA TYR A 262 -39.20 8.81 -16.09
C TYR A 262 -39.70 9.63 -17.28
N ARG A 263 -38.88 9.82 -18.31
CA ARG A 263 -39.28 10.54 -19.53
C ARG A 263 -40.45 9.85 -20.24
N LEU A 264 -40.43 8.52 -20.34
CA LEU A 264 -41.51 7.73 -20.94
C LEU A 264 -42.79 7.84 -20.13
N THR A 265 -42.73 7.63 -18.81
CA THR A 265 -43.90 7.75 -17.92
C THR A 265 -44.54 9.12 -18.01
N LYS A 266 -43.74 10.20 -17.99
CA LYS A 266 -44.26 11.56 -18.12
C LYS A 266 -44.93 11.83 -19.48
N LYS A 267 -44.40 11.26 -20.57
CA LYS A 267 -45.06 11.34 -21.89
C LYS A 267 -46.41 10.61 -21.87
N PHE A 268 -46.44 9.37 -21.37
CA PHE A 268 -47.69 8.62 -21.23
C PHE A 268 -48.73 9.33 -20.37
N GLU A 269 -48.32 9.96 -19.26
CA GLU A 269 -49.23 10.76 -18.43
C GLU A 269 -49.85 11.93 -19.20
N VAL A 270 -49.05 12.65 -19.99
CA VAL A 270 -49.54 13.75 -20.84
C VAL A 270 -50.47 13.23 -21.93
N ASP A 271 -50.11 12.15 -22.63
CA ASP A 271 -50.93 11.55 -23.68
C ASP A 271 -52.28 11.06 -23.12
N VAL A 272 -52.29 10.44 -21.93
CA VAL A 272 -53.52 10.03 -21.24
C VAL A 272 -54.39 11.24 -20.90
N GLU A 273 -53.79 12.33 -20.41
CA GLU A 273 -54.54 13.55 -20.06
C GLU A 273 -55.05 14.30 -21.31
N GLU A 274 -54.33 14.23 -22.42
CA GLU A 274 -54.79 14.71 -23.73
C GLU A 274 -55.96 13.89 -24.27
N GLU A 275 -55.90 12.56 -24.20
CA GLU A 275 -57.01 11.70 -24.62
C GLU A 275 -58.25 11.88 -23.73
N LYS A 276 -58.09 12.04 -22.41
CA LYS A 276 -59.20 12.40 -21.52
C LYS A 276 -59.85 13.72 -21.94
N ARG A 277 -59.04 14.77 -22.21
CA ARG A 277 -59.56 16.06 -22.69
C ARG A 277 -60.31 15.92 -24.01
N LYS A 278 -59.82 15.13 -24.97
CA LYS A 278 -60.53 14.85 -26.23
C LYS A 278 -61.86 14.14 -25.98
N ILE A 279 -61.89 13.15 -25.09
CA ILE A 279 -63.13 12.44 -24.73
C ILE A 279 -64.13 13.39 -24.07
N GLU A 280 -63.68 14.26 -23.16
CA GLU A 280 -64.52 15.28 -22.53
C GLU A 280 -65.06 16.29 -23.54
N GLU A 281 -64.23 16.76 -24.46
CA GLU A 281 -64.63 17.69 -25.53
C GLU A 281 -65.66 17.06 -26.47
N LEU A 282 -65.43 15.81 -26.89
CA LEU A 282 -66.39 15.04 -27.68
C LEU A 282 -67.70 14.83 -26.91
N HIS A 283 -67.63 14.54 -25.61
CA HIS A 283 -68.82 14.39 -24.77
C HIS A 283 -69.62 15.70 -24.67
N ILE A 284 -68.95 16.85 -24.47
CA ILE A 284 -69.58 18.18 -24.47
C ILE A 284 -70.22 18.45 -25.83
N GLN A 285 -69.51 18.20 -26.93
CA GLN A 285 -70.01 18.39 -28.29
C GLN A 285 -71.27 17.55 -28.57
N GLU A 286 -71.27 16.29 -28.15
CA GLU A 286 -72.44 15.41 -28.28
C GLU A 286 -73.62 15.93 -27.42
N CYS A 287 -73.36 16.41 -26.20
CA CYS A 287 -74.39 17.02 -25.34
C CYS A 287 -74.99 18.29 -25.97
N GLU A 288 -74.18 19.16 -26.57
CA GLU A 288 -74.67 20.34 -27.29
C GLU A 288 -75.51 19.96 -28.51
N LYS A 289 -75.09 18.94 -29.25
CA LYS A 289 -75.85 18.41 -30.39
C LYS A 289 -77.20 17.89 -29.93
N PHE A 290 -77.24 17.07 -28.88
CA PHE A 290 -78.48 16.62 -28.26
C PHE A 290 -79.36 17.78 -27.78
N SER A 291 -78.77 18.83 -27.20
CA SER A 291 -79.54 20.02 -26.79
C SER A 291 -80.17 20.73 -27.99
N LYS A 292 -79.42 20.90 -29.08
CA LYS A 292 -79.92 21.50 -30.33
C LYS A 292 -81.03 20.65 -30.97
N GLU A 293 -80.86 19.34 -31.03
CA GLU A 293 -81.89 18.40 -31.52
C GLU A 293 -83.15 18.47 -30.65
N ARG A 294 -83.00 18.48 -29.32
CA ARG A 294 -84.10 18.65 -28.37
C ARG A 294 -84.82 19.99 -28.56
N GLU A 295 -84.09 21.09 -28.71
CA GLU A 295 -84.67 22.41 -28.96
C GLU A 295 -85.40 22.48 -30.30
N ALA A 296 -84.84 21.86 -31.36
CA ALA A 296 -85.50 21.76 -32.65
C ALA A 296 -86.79 20.93 -32.57
N PHE A 297 -86.76 19.84 -31.81
CA PHE A 297 -87.95 19.01 -31.55
C PHE A 297 -89.01 19.79 -30.78
N ILE A 298 -88.63 20.59 -29.77
CA ILE A 298 -89.57 21.45 -29.03
C ILE A 298 -90.20 22.49 -29.98
N LYS A 299 -89.40 23.18 -30.80
CA LYS A 299 -89.90 24.16 -31.77
C LYS A 299 -90.85 23.51 -32.80
N GLN A 300 -90.52 22.32 -33.29
CA GLN A 300 -91.39 21.58 -34.19
C GLN A 300 -92.71 21.22 -33.50
N HIS A 301 -92.64 20.75 -32.26
CA HIS A 301 -93.82 20.44 -31.47
C HIS A 301 -94.73 21.67 -31.27
N GLU A 302 -94.16 22.83 -30.96
CA GLU A 302 -94.91 24.10 -30.84
C GLU A 302 -95.62 24.47 -32.16
N VAL A 303 -94.95 24.32 -33.30
CA VAL A 303 -95.55 24.55 -34.64
C VAL A 303 -96.67 23.56 -34.92
N ASP A 304 -96.46 22.28 -34.63
CA ASP A 304 -97.46 21.23 -34.82
C ASP A 304 -98.70 21.49 -33.97
N VAL A 305 -98.53 21.95 -32.72
CA VAL A 305 -99.65 22.35 -31.84
C VAL A 305 -100.43 23.52 -32.45
N LEU A 306 -99.77 24.56 -32.94
CA LEU A 306 -100.44 25.70 -33.60
C LEU A 306 -101.19 25.28 -34.86
N ASN A 307 -100.61 24.40 -35.68
CA ASN A 307 -101.27 23.86 -36.88
C ASN A 307 -102.51 23.02 -36.51
N LEU A 308 -102.42 22.20 -35.45
CA LEU A 308 -103.56 21.44 -34.94
C LEU A 308 -104.69 22.38 -34.47
N GLU A 309 -104.37 23.46 -33.76
CA GLU A 309 -105.36 24.48 -33.37
C GLU A 309 -106.00 25.17 -34.58
N GLN A 310 -105.23 25.51 -35.61
CA GLN A 310 -105.76 26.12 -36.84
C GLN A 310 -106.66 25.15 -37.61
N LEU A 311 -106.27 23.89 -37.76
CA LEU A 311 -107.09 22.86 -38.37
C LEU A 311 -108.38 22.64 -37.59
N GLN A 312 -108.33 22.68 -36.26
CA GLN A 312 -109.50 22.59 -35.41
C GLN A 312 -110.46 23.77 -35.64
N LYS A 313 -109.96 25.01 -35.65
CA LYS A 313 -110.75 26.20 -36.00
C LYS A 313 -111.33 26.13 -37.42
N SER A 314 -110.56 25.66 -38.40
CA SER A 314 -111.04 25.47 -39.77
C SER A 314 -112.12 24.40 -39.85
N LYS A 315 -111.97 23.30 -39.11
CA LYS A 315 -112.98 22.24 -39.01
C LYS A 315 -114.28 22.76 -38.38
N GLU A 316 -114.17 23.54 -37.31
CA GLU A 316 -115.31 24.22 -36.66
C GLU A 316 -115.98 25.21 -37.62
N LYS A 317 -115.20 26.02 -38.35
CA LYS A 317 -115.72 26.95 -39.37
C LYS A 317 -116.41 26.22 -40.53
N ASN A 318 -115.81 25.16 -41.06
CA ASN A 318 -116.41 24.35 -42.12
C ASN A 318 -117.69 23.67 -41.62
N HIS A 319 -117.73 23.23 -40.35
CA HIS A 319 -118.95 22.72 -39.74
C HIS A 319 -120.03 23.81 -39.64
N ALA A 320 -119.68 25.03 -39.24
CA ALA A 320 -120.59 26.17 -39.22
C ALA A 320 -121.11 26.55 -40.62
N ILE A 321 -120.24 26.60 -41.64
CA ILE A 321 -120.64 26.86 -43.04
C ILE A 321 -121.59 25.76 -43.54
N ASN A 322 -121.31 24.50 -43.24
CA ASN A 322 -122.19 23.40 -43.62
C ASN A 322 -123.58 23.53 -42.96
N LEU A 323 -123.61 23.87 -41.66
CA LEU A 323 -124.87 24.18 -40.97
C LEU A 323 -125.59 25.37 -41.60
N GLU A 324 -124.88 26.43 -41.99
CA GLU A 324 -125.43 27.60 -42.67
C GLU A 324 -126.01 27.23 -44.05
N GLN A 325 -125.33 26.40 -44.83
CA GLN A 325 -125.83 25.89 -46.11
C GLN A 325 -127.10 25.05 -45.94
N ILE A 326 -127.15 24.17 -44.92
CA ILE A 326 -128.35 23.40 -44.59
C ILE A 326 -129.51 24.35 -44.23
N LEU A 327 -129.25 25.39 -43.45
CA LEU A 327 -130.25 26.40 -43.09
C LEU A 327 -130.73 27.18 -44.33
N GLN A 328 -129.83 27.61 -45.20
CA GLN A 328 -130.19 28.27 -46.47
C GLN A 328 -131.03 27.35 -47.36
N GLN A 329 -130.66 26.08 -47.47
CA GLN A 329 -131.43 25.10 -48.23
C GLN A 329 -132.83 24.90 -47.64
N LYS A 330 -132.95 24.85 -46.31
CA LYS A 330 -134.24 24.82 -45.61
C LYS A 330 -135.06 26.09 -45.85
N LEU A 331 -134.42 27.24 -45.93
CA LEU A 331 -135.06 28.51 -46.20
C LEU A 331 -135.62 28.56 -47.62
N VAL A 332 -134.85 28.12 -48.63
CA VAL A 332 -135.32 27.97 -50.01
C VAL A 332 -136.47 26.95 -50.11
N GLU A 333 -136.39 25.81 -49.43
CA GLU A 333 -137.50 24.84 -49.36
C GLU A 333 -138.79 25.49 -48.81
N VAL A 334 -138.67 26.36 -47.82
CA VAL A 334 -139.79 27.10 -47.23
C VAL A 334 -140.31 28.16 -48.21
N GLU A 335 -139.43 28.93 -48.86
CA GLU A 335 -139.80 29.90 -49.88
C GLU A 335 -140.50 29.24 -51.07
N GLU A 336 -140.03 28.09 -51.55
CA GLU A 336 -140.68 27.30 -52.60
C GLU A 336 -142.06 26.81 -52.17
N LYS A 337 -142.21 26.36 -50.91
CA LYS A 337 -143.52 26.00 -50.35
C LYS A 337 -144.48 27.18 -50.32
N TYR A 338 -144.02 28.36 -49.89
CA TYR A 338 -144.83 29.58 -49.91
C TYR A 338 -145.19 30.00 -51.34
N LYS A 339 -144.25 29.87 -52.28
CA LYS A 339 -144.50 30.16 -53.71
C LYS A 339 -145.52 29.21 -54.32
N TYR A 340 -145.43 27.91 -54.02
CA TYR A 340 -146.41 26.91 -54.42
C TYR A 340 -147.79 27.19 -53.82
N MET A 341 -147.85 27.57 -52.53
CA MET A 341 -149.09 27.96 -51.87
C MET A 341 -149.73 29.21 -52.50
N LEU A 342 -148.92 30.23 -52.80
CA LEU A 342 -149.38 31.42 -53.52
C LEU A 342 -149.90 31.09 -54.92
N GLN A 343 -149.22 30.18 -55.63
CA GLN A 343 -149.67 29.73 -56.96
C GLN A 343 -151.04 29.03 -56.87
N ASN A 344 -151.21 28.09 -55.93
CA ASN A 344 -152.49 27.42 -55.70
C ASN A 344 -153.62 28.41 -55.37
N LEU A 345 -153.37 29.39 -54.49
CA LEU A 345 -154.34 30.43 -54.16
C LEU A 345 -154.68 31.31 -55.37
N THR A 346 -153.72 31.52 -56.29
CA THR A 346 -153.94 32.29 -57.52
C THR A 346 -154.80 31.50 -58.50
N ASP A 347 -154.54 30.20 -58.64
CA ASP A 347 -155.31 29.30 -59.49
C ASP A 347 -156.74 29.13 -58.96
N GLU A 348 -156.94 28.98 -57.65
CA GLU A 348 -158.27 29.02 -57.01
C GLU A 348 -158.99 30.35 -57.26
N ASN A 349 -158.28 31.49 -57.16
CA ASN A 349 -158.88 32.79 -57.48
C ASN A 349 -159.32 32.88 -58.95
N LEU A 350 -158.54 32.28 -59.86
CA LEU A 350 -158.86 32.22 -61.28
C LEU A 350 -160.07 31.34 -61.54
N GLU A 351 -160.15 30.17 -60.89
CA GLU A 351 -161.31 29.29 -60.94
C GLU A 351 -162.56 29.96 -60.40
N LEU A 352 -162.47 30.64 -59.25
CA LEU A 352 -163.58 31.42 -58.68
C LEU A 352 -164.05 32.52 -59.64
N ARG A 353 -163.12 33.22 -60.31
CA ARG A 353 -163.47 34.22 -61.34
C ARG A 353 -164.14 33.59 -62.56
N ASN A 354 -163.67 32.44 -63.03
CA ASN A 354 -164.28 31.71 -64.15
C ASN A 354 -165.69 31.20 -63.78
N LEU A 355 -165.88 30.70 -62.55
CA LEU A 355 -167.20 30.34 -62.03
C LEU A 355 -168.14 31.55 -61.99
N LEU A 356 -167.63 32.71 -61.58
CA LEU A 356 -168.39 33.96 -61.53
C LEU A 356 -168.81 34.43 -62.93
N ILE A 357 -167.95 34.26 -63.92
CA ILE A 357 -168.22 34.58 -65.33
C ILE A 357 -169.32 33.65 -65.87
N LEU A 358 -169.16 32.33 -65.70
CA LEU A 358 -170.17 31.34 -66.10
C LEU A 358 -171.54 31.61 -65.45
N ARG A 359 -171.54 31.95 -64.16
CA ARG A 359 -172.78 32.26 -63.42
C ARG A 359 -173.46 33.54 -63.91
N ASN A 360 -172.69 34.56 -64.29
CA ASN A 360 -173.23 35.78 -64.89
C ASN A 360 -173.81 35.54 -66.28
N GLU A 361 -173.25 34.61 -67.05
CA GLU A 361 -173.72 34.23 -68.38
C GLU A 361 -175.05 33.45 -68.33
N GLU A 362 -175.22 32.60 -67.31
CA GLU A 362 -176.51 31.96 -66.99
C GLU A 362 -177.60 32.99 -66.63
N LEU A 363 -177.27 33.97 -65.79
CA LEU A 363 -178.21 35.04 -65.39
C LEU A 363 -178.63 35.94 -66.56
N PHE A 364 -177.76 36.12 -67.57
CA PHE A 364 -178.06 36.91 -68.75
C PHE A 364 -179.07 36.21 -69.67
N GLN A 365 -179.02 34.87 -69.78
CA GLN A 365 -179.98 34.12 -70.58
C GLN A 365 -181.37 34.00 -69.93
N GLU A 366 -181.46 34.04 -68.60
CA GLU A 366 -182.75 34.03 -67.90
C GLU A 366 -183.56 35.33 -68.09
N ARG A 367 -182.89 36.48 -68.25
CA ARG A 367 -183.59 37.79 -68.43
C ARG A 367 -184.26 37.97 -69.78
N SER A 368 -183.83 37.27 -70.83
CA SER A 368 -184.33 37.47 -72.19
C SER A 368 -185.73 36.84 -72.47
N LYS A 369 -186.37 36.16 -71.50
CA LYS A 369 -187.57 35.33 -71.77
C LYS A 369 -188.85 35.69 -71.01
N ARG A 370 -188.94 36.79 -70.26
CA ARG A 370 -190.20 37.17 -69.57
C ARG A 370 -190.49 38.67 -69.62
N GLU A 371 -191.08 39.09 -70.73
CA GLU A 371 -191.79 40.36 -70.89
C GLU A 371 -193.28 40.02 -71.06
N ILE A 372 -194.09 40.18 -70.00
CA ILE A 372 -195.57 40.34 -69.91
C ILE A 372 -195.99 40.12 -68.43
N ARG A 373 -196.68 41.14 -67.87
CA ARG A 373 -197.37 41.28 -66.56
C ARG A 373 -196.60 41.93 -65.39
N GLN A 374 -197.03 43.17 -65.16
CA GLN A 374 -197.44 43.81 -63.90
C GLN A 374 -196.39 44.25 -62.86
N ASP A 375 -196.46 45.56 -62.63
CA ASP A 375 -196.67 46.26 -61.36
C ASP A 375 -195.64 46.10 -60.21
N SER A 376 -195.13 47.28 -59.80
CA SER A 376 -195.21 47.80 -58.43
C SER A 376 -194.13 47.40 -57.39
N PHE A 377 -193.54 48.46 -56.79
CA PHE A 377 -192.98 48.60 -55.41
C PHE A 377 -191.62 47.92 -55.09
N VAL A 378 -190.54 48.60 -54.65
CA VAL A 378 -190.20 49.41 -53.43
C VAL A 378 -189.44 48.60 -52.35
N TYR A 379 -188.25 49.11 -51.96
CA TYR A 379 -187.40 48.99 -50.74
C TYR A 379 -187.44 47.76 -49.80
N GLN A 380 -186.27 47.32 -49.27
CA GLN A 380 -185.89 47.39 -47.83
C GLN A 380 -184.47 46.84 -47.52
N ASP A 381 -183.82 47.44 -46.51
CA ASP A 381 -182.63 47.03 -45.73
C ASP A 381 -182.74 45.68 -44.99
N ILE A 382 -181.61 45.16 -44.44
CA ILE A 382 -181.37 44.85 -42.99
C ILE A 382 -180.01 44.15 -42.73
N LEU A 383 -179.44 44.46 -41.55
CA LEU A 383 -178.26 43.98 -40.80
C LEU A 383 -178.15 42.47 -40.48
N THR A 384 -176.97 41.99 -40.04
CA THR A 384 -176.68 41.45 -38.66
C THR A 384 -175.23 40.94 -38.43
N ASP A 385 -174.85 40.86 -37.15
CA ASP A 385 -173.54 40.75 -36.46
C ASP A 385 -172.95 39.32 -36.21
N SER A 386 -171.76 39.33 -35.53
CA SER A 386 -171.18 38.38 -34.53
C SER A 386 -169.95 37.55 -34.99
N GLU A 387 -168.92 37.18 -34.22
CA GLU A 387 -168.28 37.58 -32.95
C GLU A 387 -166.99 36.69 -32.76
N ASN A 388 -165.98 37.19 -32.03
CA ASN A 388 -165.12 36.47 -31.04
C ASN A 388 -163.80 35.68 -31.35
N LEU A 389 -162.73 36.16 -30.66
CA LEU A 389 -161.72 35.49 -29.78
C LEU A 389 -160.23 35.33 -30.21
N ASP A 390 -159.38 35.85 -29.31
CA ASP A 390 -157.90 35.82 -29.09
C ASP A 390 -157.54 34.68 -28.07
N PRO A 391 -156.33 34.51 -27.44
CA PRO A 391 -154.91 34.91 -27.70
C PRO A 391 -153.83 33.80 -27.32
N GLU A 392 -152.56 34.21 -27.09
CA GLU A 392 -151.38 33.55 -26.40
C GLU A 392 -150.40 32.70 -27.25
N GLN A 393 -149.08 32.50 -27.00
CA GLN A 393 -147.98 33.06 -26.17
C GLN A 393 -146.62 32.42 -26.64
N GLU A 394 -145.49 33.07 -26.32
CA GLU A 394 -144.11 32.57 -26.02
C GLU A 394 -143.38 31.46 -26.83
N SER A 395 -142.32 31.85 -27.56
CA SER A 395 -140.88 31.53 -27.34
C SER A 395 -140.03 31.88 -28.56
#